data_AF-A0A6J0KBP9-F1
#
_entry.id   AF-A0A6J0KBP9-F1
#
_cell.length_a   1.000
_cell.length_b   1.000
_cell.length_c   1.000
_cell.angle_alpha   90.00
_cell.angle_beta   90.00
_cell.angle_gamma   90.00
#
_symmetry.space_group_name_H-M   'P 1'
#
loop_
_entity.id
_entity.type
_entity.pdbx_description
1 polymer ?
#
loop_
_entity_poly.entity_id
_entity_poly.type
_entity_poly.pdbx_seq_one_letter_code
_entity_poly.pdbx_strand_id
1 'polypeptide(L)'
;MMQKQEFLELFEAAILAAKSAARGDGEGSSPAVSRCVDAMIRLREAPESLACELVMDRRYPQMGKSHGLFIDHENPRIQSEAKLLYTLWMRYLYATGRKQSPRPRPMVKKNKKCVEMKISTTTGESSNREKVREILAKSLSKVANEVVGMKERVVSCDSWSVAASVESAMFERLGSFEGPQKAKYRSFLFNMGDSSNPDLRRKVLFGEISGERLVTMKKEEMASNKIQMEVQKIKERARDKEENRMKSMMMFQSGSMIMT
;
A
#
# COMPACT_ATOMS: atom_id res chain seq x y z
N MET A 1 23.30 -25.98 -13.58
CA MET A 1 22.15 -25.09 -13.34
C MET A 1 21.37 -25.65 -12.17
N MET A 2 21.05 -24.82 -11.17
CA MET A 2 20.25 -25.24 -10.02
C MET A 2 18.89 -25.77 -10.48
N GLN A 3 18.46 -26.91 -9.95
CA GLN A 3 17.15 -27.49 -10.27
C GLN A 3 16.08 -26.99 -9.30
N LYS A 4 14.80 -27.11 -9.69
CA LYS A 4 13.65 -26.72 -8.85
C LYS A 4 13.66 -27.40 -7.48
N GLN A 5 13.92 -28.71 -7.46
CA GLN A 5 13.95 -29.49 -6.22
C GLN A 5 15.09 -29.02 -5.32
N GLU A 6 16.27 -28.80 -5.89
CA GLU A 6 17.45 -28.28 -5.19
C GLU A 6 17.18 -26.89 -4.59
N PHE A 7 16.50 -26.00 -5.31
CA PHE A 7 16.11 -24.68 -4.79
C PHE A 7 15.20 -24.80 -3.55
N LEU A 8 14.21 -25.70 -3.60
CA LEU A 8 13.26 -25.90 -2.51
C LEU A 8 13.94 -26.50 -1.27
N GLU A 9 14.82 -27.48 -1.47
CA GLU A 9 15.62 -28.09 -0.40
C GLU A 9 16.57 -27.08 0.24
N LEU A 10 17.22 -26.26 -0.58
CA LEU A 10 18.10 -25.18 -0.12
C LEU A 10 17.33 -24.15 0.71
N PHE A 11 16.10 -23.81 0.29
CA PHE A 11 15.23 -22.91 1.01
C PHE A 11 14.76 -23.49 2.35
N GLU A 12 14.39 -24.77 2.37
CA GLU A 12 14.01 -25.46 3.60
C GLU A 12 15.20 -25.58 4.56
N ALA A 13 16.39 -25.89 4.05
CA ALA A 13 17.63 -25.91 4.81
C ALA A 13 17.93 -24.54 5.44
N ALA A 14 17.71 -23.44 4.71
CA ALA A 14 17.84 -22.08 5.23
C ALA A 14 16.88 -21.82 6.40
N ILE A 15 15.60 -22.24 6.28
CA ILE A 15 14.59 -22.11 7.35
C ILE A 15 15.00 -22.90 8.59
N LEU A 16 15.43 -24.15 8.42
CA LEU A 16 15.83 -25.01 9.53
C LEU A 16 17.09 -24.46 10.22
N ALA A 17 18.08 -24.04 9.45
CA ALA A 17 19.30 -23.44 9.98
C ALA A 17 19.03 -22.15 10.75
N ALA A 18 18.13 -21.28 10.27
CA ALA A 18 17.69 -20.09 11.01
C ALA A 18 17.00 -20.45 12.32
N LYS A 19 16.09 -21.44 12.32
CA LYS A 19 15.44 -21.90 13.56
C LYS A 19 16.41 -22.50 14.56
N SER A 20 17.43 -23.23 14.10
CA SER A 20 18.50 -23.75 14.94
C SER A 20 19.39 -22.63 15.48
N ALA A 21 19.69 -21.61 14.68
CA ALA A 21 20.46 -20.45 15.11
C ALA A 21 19.73 -19.64 16.19
N ALA A 22 18.40 -19.54 16.12
CA ALA A 22 17.58 -18.90 17.15
C ALA A 22 17.49 -19.67 18.48
N ARG A 23 17.89 -20.95 18.51
CA ARG A 23 17.88 -21.80 19.71
C ARG A 23 19.26 -21.97 20.34
N GLY A 24 20.32 -21.58 19.64
CA GLY A 24 21.68 -21.68 20.14
C GLY A 24 22.04 -20.48 21.02
N ASP A 25 22.92 -20.72 21.99
CA ASP A 25 23.45 -19.66 22.84
C ASP A 25 24.11 -18.59 21.97
N GLY A 26 23.84 -17.31 22.27
CA GLY A 26 24.06 -16.13 21.43
C GLY A 26 25.51 -15.80 21.01
N GLU A 27 26.38 -16.78 20.87
CA GLU A 27 27.65 -16.62 20.16
C GLU A 27 27.38 -16.42 18.68
N GLY A 28 27.78 -15.24 18.20
CA GLY A 28 27.58 -14.81 16.82
C GLY A 28 28.14 -15.76 15.76
N SER A 29 28.95 -16.76 16.12
CA SER A 29 29.62 -17.73 15.24
C SER A 29 29.10 -19.17 15.37
N SER A 30 27.81 -19.36 15.67
CA SER A 30 27.21 -20.70 15.61
C SER A 30 27.28 -21.29 14.19
N PRO A 31 27.65 -22.57 14.02
CA PRO A 31 27.62 -23.25 12.71
C PRO A 31 26.25 -23.20 12.02
N ALA A 32 25.16 -23.03 12.79
CA ALA A 32 23.81 -22.85 12.23
C ALA A 32 23.65 -21.51 11.49
N VAL A 33 24.31 -20.45 11.98
CA VAL A 33 24.30 -19.12 11.34
C VAL A 33 25.01 -19.18 10.00
N SER A 34 26.20 -19.79 9.93
CA SER A 34 26.95 -19.95 8.68
C SER A 34 26.17 -20.78 7.66
N ARG A 35 25.58 -21.91 8.08
CA ARG A 35 24.73 -22.73 7.21
C ARG A 35 23.52 -21.97 6.67
N CYS A 36 22.91 -21.11 7.47
CA CYS A 36 21.77 -20.30 7.05
C CYS A 36 22.19 -19.25 6.00
N VAL A 37 23.29 -18.54 6.27
CA VAL A 37 23.86 -17.52 5.38
C VAL A 37 24.29 -18.15 4.05
N ASP A 38 25.03 -19.26 4.07
CA ASP A 38 25.50 -19.94 2.86
C ASP A 38 24.32 -20.41 2.00
N ALA A 39 23.25 -20.92 2.61
CA ALA A 39 22.03 -21.29 1.90
C ALA A 39 21.37 -20.07 1.24
N MET A 40 21.31 -18.92 1.92
CA MET A 40 20.79 -17.68 1.33
C MET A 40 21.64 -17.16 0.18
N ILE A 41 22.97 -17.23 0.29
CA ILE A 41 23.88 -16.83 -0.79
C ILE A 41 23.65 -17.71 -2.02
N ARG A 42 23.58 -19.03 -1.86
CA ARG A 42 23.28 -19.96 -2.96
C ARG A 42 21.90 -19.73 -3.58
N LEU A 43 20.89 -19.32 -2.78
CA LEU A 43 19.57 -18.93 -3.29
C LEU A 43 19.62 -17.65 -4.15
N ARG A 44 20.56 -16.73 -3.87
CA ARG A 44 20.78 -15.52 -4.68
C ARG A 44 21.44 -15.83 -6.03
N GLU A 45 22.25 -16.88 -6.08
CA GLU A 45 22.93 -17.36 -7.30
C GLU A 45 22.03 -18.20 -8.21
N ALA A 46 20.83 -18.57 -7.74
CA ALA A 46 19.88 -19.32 -8.53
C ALA A 46 19.49 -18.55 -9.82
N PRO A 47 19.23 -19.25 -10.94
CA PRO A 47 18.76 -18.61 -12.17
C PRO A 47 17.52 -17.74 -11.92
N GLU A 48 17.54 -16.50 -12.42
CA GLU A 48 16.46 -15.53 -12.20
C GLU A 48 15.10 -16.09 -12.62
N SER A 49 15.02 -16.79 -13.75
CA SER A 49 13.78 -17.41 -14.25
C SER A 49 13.21 -18.44 -13.27
N LEU A 50 14.08 -19.27 -12.67
CA LEU A 50 13.69 -20.28 -11.69
C LEU A 50 13.27 -19.63 -10.37
N ALA A 51 14.02 -18.64 -9.88
CA ALA A 51 13.68 -17.90 -8.67
C ALA A 51 12.33 -17.16 -8.83
N CYS A 52 12.10 -16.50 -9.98
CA CYS A 52 10.83 -15.86 -10.31
C CYS A 52 9.67 -16.84 -10.29
N GLU A 53 9.82 -18.01 -10.93
CA GLU A 53 8.79 -19.05 -10.99
C GLU A 53 8.40 -19.50 -9.58
N LEU A 54 9.38 -19.86 -8.75
CA LEU A 54 9.14 -20.50 -7.46
C LEU A 54 8.68 -19.51 -6.38
N VAL A 55 9.22 -18.29 -6.35
CA VAL A 55 8.81 -17.25 -5.40
C VAL A 55 7.36 -16.79 -5.63
N MET A 56 6.88 -16.84 -6.88
CA MET A 56 5.51 -16.44 -7.24
C MET A 56 4.49 -17.58 -7.25
N ASP A 57 4.95 -18.82 -7.15
CA ASP A 57 4.09 -19.98 -7.18
C ASP A 57 3.34 -20.14 -5.86
N ARG A 58 2.00 -20.14 -5.95
CA ARG A 58 1.11 -20.29 -4.80
C ARG A 58 1.23 -21.66 -4.12
N ARG A 59 1.84 -22.64 -4.79
CA ARG A 59 2.12 -23.97 -4.23
C ARG A 59 3.20 -23.93 -3.14
N TYR A 60 3.98 -22.85 -3.06
CA TYR A 60 5.05 -22.69 -2.06
C TYR A 60 4.80 -21.48 -1.13
N PRO A 61 3.73 -21.46 -0.33
CA PRO A 61 3.41 -20.33 0.55
C PRO A 61 4.48 -20.07 1.61
N GLN A 62 5.36 -21.04 1.90
CA GLN A 62 6.50 -20.90 2.79
C GLN A 62 7.50 -19.83 2.31
N MET A 63 7.63 -19.59 1.00
CA MET A 63 8.52 -18.54 0.47
C MET A 63 8.07 -17.14 0.91
N GLY A 64 6.76 -16.89 0.94
CA GLY A 64 6.22 -15.61 1.42
C GLY A 64 6.16 -15.52 2.96
N LYS A 65 5.90 -16.64 3.65
CA LYS A 65 5.71 -16.66 5.11
C LYS A 65 7.02 -16.60 5.91
N SER A 66 8.12 -17.09 5.35
CA SER A 66 9.45 -17.12 6.00
C SER A 66 10.15 -15.76 6.02
N HIS A 67 9.61 -14.74 5.35
CA HIS A 67 10.14 -13.38 5.39
C HIS A 67 10.36 -12.86 6.81
N GLY A 68 9.36 -12.99 7.70
CA GLY A 68 9.50 -12.58 9.10
C GLY A 68 10.51 -13.42 9.88
N LEU A 69 10.63 -14.72 9.55
CA LEU A 69 11.58 -15.62 10.20
C LEU A 69 13.04 -15.20 9.99
N PHE A 70 13.35 -14.60 8.85
CA PHE A 70 14.71 -14.18 8.52
C PHE A 70 15.00 -12.71 8.83
N ILE A 71 14.05 -11.81 8.56
CA ILE A 71 14.26 -10.37 8.76
C ILE A 71 14.24 -9.98 10.24
N ASP A 72 13.42 -10.65 11.05
CA ASP A 72 13.28 -10.35 12.48
C ASP A 72 14.23 -11.21 13.35
N HIS A 73 15.18 -11.92 12.73
CA HIS A 73 16.08 -12.85 13.41
C HIS A 73 17.10 -12.12 14.31
N GLU A 74 17.39 -12.61 15.51
CA GLU A 74 18.28 -11.91 16.47
C GLU A 74 19.73 -11.73 15.97
N ASN A 75 20.23 -12.67 15.15
CA ASN A 75 21.56 -12.58 14.56
C ASN A 75 21.62 -11.59 13.37
N PRO A 76 22.50 -10.56 13.42
CA PRO A 76 22.57 -9.51 12.40
C PRO A 76 23.06 -10.01 11.03
N ARG A 77 23.84 -11.09 10.97
CA ARG A 77 24.33 -11.66 9.69
C ARG A 77 23.21 -12.31 8.89
N ILE A 78 22.31 -13.02 9.58
CA ILE A 78 21.12 -13.59 8.96
C ILE A 78 20.21 -12.45 8.48
N GLN A 79 20.01 -11.40 9.29
CA GLN A 79 19.19 -10.27 8.88
C GLN A 79 19.73 -9.55 7.64
N SER A 80 21.04 -9.30 7.56
CA SER A 80 21.65 -8.58 6.43
C SER A 80 21.49 -9.36 5.13
N GLU A 81 21.77 -10.66 5.14
CA GLU A 81 21.64 -11.51 3.95
C GLU A 81 20.17 -11.74 3.56
N ALA A 82 19.28 -11.87 4.53
CA ALA A 82 17.85 -11.97 4.29
C ALA A 82 17.30 -10.71 3.59
N LYS A 83 17.74 -9.52 4.01
CA LYS A 83 17.36 -8.24 3.37
C LYS A 83 17.83 -8.17 1.92
N LEU A 84 19.04 -8.64 1.63
CA LEU A 84 19.60 -8.69 0.28
C LEU A 84 18.82 -9.67 -0.61
N LEU A 85 18.60 -10.90 -0.13
CA LEU A 85 17.82 -11.92 -0.84
C LEU A 85 16.40 -11.43 -1.14
N TYR A 86 15.74 -10.83 -0.15
CA TYR A 86 14.38 -10.31 -0.33
C TYR A 86 14.30 -9.14 -1.31
N THR A 87 15.27 -8.22 -1.25
CA THR A 87 15.32 -7.08 -2.18
C THR A 87 15.52 -7.56 -3.62
N LEU A 88 16.37 -8.57 -3.82
CA LEU A 88 16.56 -9.22 -5.12
C LEU A 88 15.26 -9.84 -5.63
N TRP A 89 14.56 -10.60 -4.79
CA TRP A 89 13.28 -11.22 -5.16
C TRP A 89 12.18 -10.18 -5.42
N MET A 90 12.09 -9.12 -4.62
CA MET A 90 11.17 -8.02 -4.88
C MET A 90 11.46 -7.37 -6.24
N ARG A 91 12.73 -7.16 -6.59
CA ARG A 91 13.11 -6.65 -7.91
C ARG A 91 12.56 -7.53 -9.03
N TYR A 92 12.65 -8.85 -8.89
CA TYR A 92 12.05 -9.80 -9.83
C TYR A 92 10.53 -9.66 -9.93
N LEU A 93 9.83 -9.51 -8.81
CA LEU A 93 8.37 -9.34 -8.78
C LEU A 93 7.91 -8.05 -9.48
N TYR A 94 8.65 -6.96 -9.29
CA TYR A 94 8.30 -5.66 -9.85
C TYR A 94 8.79 -5.46 -11.28
N ALA A 95 9.89 -6.13 -11.68
CA ALA A 95 10.39 -6.14 -13.06
C ALA A 95 9.52 -7.01 -13.98
N THR A 96 9.02 -8.15 -13.49
CA THR A 96 8.07 -9.00 -14.22
C THR A 96 6.65 -8.43 -14.11
N GLY A 97 6.43 -7.27 -14.74
CA GLY A 97 5.15 -6.57 -14.75
C GLY A 97 4.01 -7.45 -15.31
N ARG A 98 3.35 -8.22 -14.45
CA ARG A 98 1.99 -8.69 -14.73
C ARG A 98 1.12 -7.45 -14.80
N LYS A 99 0.64 -7.15 -16.01
CA LYS A 99 -0.60 -6.40 -16.23
C LYS A 99 -1.59 -6.82 -15.15
N GLN A 100 -2.00 -5.87 -14.32
CA GLN A 100 -3.10 -6.09 -13.39
C GLN A 100 -4.37 -6.32 -14.22
N SER A 101 -4.61 -7.58 -14.62
CA SER A 101 -5.95 -8.02 -14.94
C SER A 101 -6.78 -7.90 -13.65
N PRO A 102 -7.94 -7.24 -13.66
CA PRO A 102 -8.77 -7.10 -12.49
C PRO A 102 -9.26 -8.50 -12.09
N ARG A 103 -8.71 -9.09 -11.02
CA ARG A 103 -9.37 -10.23 -10.40
C ARG A 103 -10.60 -9.71 -9.64
N PRO A 104 -11.80 -10.26 -9.88
CA PRO A 104 -12.91 -10.07 -8.97
C PRO A 104 -12.50 -10.68 -7.63
N ARG A 105 -12.43 -9.87 -6.58
CA ARG A 105 -12.22 -10.39 -5.23
C ARG A 105 -13.52 -11.08 -4.78
N PRO A 106 -13.50 -12.35 -4.36
CA PRO A 106 -14.59 -12.89 -3.56
C PRO A 106 -14.72 -12.02 -2.31
N MET A 107 -15.96 -11.69 -1.95
CA MET A 107 -16.29 -10.99 -0.71
C MET A 107 -15.94 -11.87 0.49
N VAL A 108 -14.65 -11.96 0.82
CA VAL A 108 -14.22 -12.48 2.10
C VAL A 108 -14.29 -11.31 3.06
N LYS A 109 -15.24 -11.38 3.99
CA LYS A 109 -15.27 -10.61 5.23
C LYS A 109 -13.99 -10.87 6.02
N LYS A 110 -12.87 -10.28 5.59
CA LYS A 110 -11.76 -10.02 6.48
C LYS A 110 -12.12 -8.73 7.18
N ASN A 111 -12.32 -8.81 8.49
CA ASN A 111 -12.12 -7.68 9.38
C ASN A 111 -10.76 -7.08 9.01
N LYS A 112 -10.78 -6.08 8.10
CA LYS A 112 -9.64 -5.24 7.84
C LYS A 112 -9.44 -4.52 9.15
N LYS A 113 -8.46 -5.00 9.91
CA LYS A 113 -7.96 -4.33 11.08
C LYS A 113 -7.73 -2.89 10.65
N CYS A 114 -8.63 -2.02 11.12
CA CYS A 114 -8.32 -0.62 11.31
C CYS A 114 -6.90 -0.61 11.87
N VAL A 115 -5.99 0.17 11.30
CA VAL A 115 -4.73 0.43 11.97
C VAL A 115 -5.14 0.97 13.33
N GLU A 116 -5.07 0.12 14.35
CA GLU A 116 -5.26 0.50 15.72
C GLU A 116 -4.03 1.31 16.06
N MET A 117 -4.15 2.59 15.75
CA MET A 117 -3.16 3.60 16.05
C MET A 117 -3.18 3.72 17.58
N LYS A 118 -2.32 2.96 18.25
CA LYS A 118 -1.96 3.18 19.65
C LYS A 118 -1.31 4.55 19.72
N ILE A 119 -2.14 5.56 19.94
CA ILE A 119 -1.69 6.91 20.29
C ILE A 119 -1.60 6.87 21.81
N SER A 120 -0.39 6.58 22.31
CA SER A 120 -0.05 6.75 23.71
C SER A 120 -0.28 8.22 24.06
N THR A 121 -1.19 8.45 24.99
CA THR A 121 -1.48 9.71 25.67
C THR A 121 -0.19 10.32 26.20
N THR A 122 0.36 11.31 25.49
CA THR A 122 1.36 12.24 26.02
C THR A 122 1.19 13.61 25.35
N THR A 123 0.64 14.53 26.16
CA THR A 123 0.95 15.96 26.24
C THR A 123 0.78 16.82 24.98
N GLY A 124 -0.31 17.59 24.95
CA GLY A 124 -0.51 18.80 24.15
C GLY A 124 -1.12 18.60 22.76
N GLU A 125 -2.06 19.49 22.38
CA GLU A 125 -2.62 19.54 21.02
C GLU A 125 -1.52 19.65 19.94
N SER A 126 -0.41 20.32 20.27
CA SER A 126 0.83 20.38 19.48
C SER A 126 1.39 18.99 19.11
N SER A 127 1.35 18.00 20.01
CA SER A 127 1.85 16.63 19.77
C SER A 127 1.01 15.88 18.72
N ASN A 128 -0.30 16.15 18.66
CA ASN A 128 -1.17 15.55 17.65
C ASN A 128 -1.02 16.23 16.29
N ARG A 129 -0.88 17.56 16.25
CA ARG A 129 -0.60 18.32 15.03
C ARG A 129 0.69 17.87 14.37
N GLU A 130 1.74 17.65 15.16
CA GLU A 130 3.04 17.19 14.68
C GLU A 130 2.96 15.79 14.05
N LYS A 131 2.22 14.87 14.66
CA LYS A 131 1.98 13.52 14.10
C LYS A 131 1.22 13.56 12.78
N VAL A 132 0.25 14.46 12.64
CA VAL A 132 -0.48 14.64 11.37
C VAL A 132 0.48 15.15 10.29
N ARG A 133 1.33 16.13 10.62
CA ARG A 133 2.37 16.64 9.70
C ARG A 133 3.34 15.55 9.28
N GLU A 134 3.81 14.73 10.21
CA GLU A 134 4.72 13.62 9.93
C GLU A 134 4.11 12.62 8.92
N ILE A 135 2.86 12.23 9.12
CA ILE A 135 2.16 11.29 8.22
C ILE A 135 1.96 11.93 6.83
N LEU A 136 1.60 13.21 6.78
CA LEU A 136 1.46 13.94 5.52
C LEU A 136 2.79 14.07 4.78
N ALA A 137 3.86 14.49 5.47
CA ALA A 137 5.20 14.62 4.90
C ALA A 137 5.71 13.28 4.36
N LYS A 138 5.53 12.19 5.12
CA LYS A 138 5.88 10.83 4.69
C LYS A 138 5.07 10.36 3.49
N SER A 139 3.83 10.83 3.34
CA SER A 139 3.02 10.51 2.17
C SER A 139 3.50 11.30 0.95
N LEU A 140 3.77 12.61 1.11
CA LEU A 140 4.25 13.50 0.06
C LEU A 140 5.66 13.14 -0.44
N SER A 141 6.55 12.66 0.42
CA SER A 141 7.91 12.25 0.03
C SER A 141 7.93 11.07 -0.94
N LYS A 142 6.86 10.27 -1.01
CA LYS A 142 6.73 9.17 -1.98
C LYS A 142 6.62 9.67 -3.42
N VAL A 143 6.20 10.91 -3.64
CA VAL A 143 6.04 11.51 -4.98
C VAL A 143 7.35 11.48 -5.77
N ALA A 144 8.50 11.61 -5.09
CA ALA A 144 9.82 11.55 -5.72
C ALA A 144 10.11 10.22 -6.44
N ASN A 145 9.55 9.13 -5.93
CA ASN A 145 9.70 7.79 -6.50
C ASN A 145 8.59 7.42 -7.49
N GLU A 146 7.46 8.15 -7.47
CA GLU A 146 6.26 7.85 -8.25
C GLU A 146 6.19 8.62 -9.58
N VAL A 147 6.91 9.74 -9.72
CA VAL A 147 6.87 10.59 -10.91
C VAL A 147 8.19 10.53 -11.67
N VAL A 148 8.18 9.90 -12.85
CA VAL A 148 9.31 9.87 -13.79
C VAL A 148 9.33 11.19 -14.57
N GLY A 149 10.44 11.94 -14.51
CA GLY A 149 10.65 13.14 -15.32
C GLY A 149 10.38 14.50 -14.65
N MET A 150 9.82 14.54 -13.43
CA MET A 150 9.62 15.79 -12.65
C MET A 150 10.43 15.82 -11.34
N LYS A 151 11.49 15.01 -11.24
CA LYS A 151 12.29 14.88 -10.02
C LYS A 151 12.84 16.21 -9.52
N GLU A 152 13.25 17.10 -10.42
CA GLU A 152 13.86 18.38 -10.07
C GLU A 152 12.87 19.35 -9.39
N ARG A 153 11.63 19.43 -9.87
CA ARG A 153 10.55 20.20 -9.23
C ARG A 153 10.10 19.60 -7.90
N VAL A 154 10.19 18.28 -7.74
CA VAL A 154 9.84 17.58 -6.50
C VAL A 154 10.93 17.77 -5.44
N VAL A 155 12.21 17.80 -5.85
CA VAL A 155 13.36 18.05 -4.96
C VAL A 155 13.36 19.49 -4.42
N SER A 156 12.87 20.47 -5.19
CA SER A 156 12.74 21.85 -4.72
C SER A 156 11.59 22.07 -3.72
N CYS A 157 10.65 21.12 -3.59
CA CYS A 157 9.54 21.22 -2.66
C CYS A 157 9.89 20.57 -1.32
N ASP A 158 9.92 21.37 -0.26
CA ASP A 158 9.98 20.82 1.09
C ASP A 158 8.64 20.17 1.45
N SER A 159 8.64 18.84 1.45
CA SER A 159 7.47 18.02 1.81
C SER A 159 6.98 18.33 3.23
N TRP A 160 7.87 18.77 4.12
CA TRP A 160 7.53 19.13 5.49
C TRP A 160 6.76 20.46 5.57
N SER A 161 7.28 21.51 4.93
CA SER A 161 6.60 22.80 4.82
C SER A 161 5.20 22.68 4.21
N VAL A 162 5.05 21.90 3.13
CA VAL A 162 3.74 21.66 2.51
C VAL A 162 2.82 20.90 3.46
N ALA A 163 3.32 19.87 4.16
CA ALA A 163 2.55 19.14 5.15
C ALA A 163 2.08 20.03 6.32
N ALA A 164 2.92 20.95 6.78
CA ALA A 164 2.57 21.91 7.83
C ALA A 164 1.48 22.89 7.37
N SER A 165 1.54 23.36 6.12
CA SER A 165 0.51 24.22 5.53
C SER A 165 -0.83 23.47 5.40
N VAL A 166 -0.81 22.25 4.86
CA VAL A 166 -2.02 21.42 4.73
C VAL A 166 -2.63 21.12 6.09
N GLU A 167 -1.82 20.71 7.06
CA GLU A 167 -2.28 20.42 8.41
C GLU A 167 -2.90 21.66 9.09
N SER A 168 -2.32 22.84 8.89
CA SER A 168 -2.87 24.08 9.45
C SER A 168 -4.25 24.39 8.89
N ALA A 169 -4.45 24.23 7.57
CA ALA A 169 -5.77 24.37 6.96
C ALA A 169 -6.77 23.31 7.45
N MET A 170 -6.31 22.08 7.71
CA MET A 170 -7.15 21.04 8.31
C MET A 170 -7.57 21.41 9.74
N PHE A 171 -6.64 21.93 10.54
CA PHE A 171 -6.89 22.34 11.92
C PHE A 171 -7.85 23.52 12.01
N GLU A 172 -7.68 24.54 11.16
CA GLU A 172 -8.58 25.70 11.11
C GLU A 172 -10.03 25.31 10.77
N ARG A 173 -10.21 24.34 9.87
CA ARG A 173 -11.54 23.95 9.36
C ARG A 173 -12.20 22.83 10.17
N LEU A 174 -11.41 21.87 10.67
CA LEU A 174 -11.90 20.69 11.37
C LEU A 174 -11.72 20.79 12.88
N GLY A 175 -10.84 21.66 13.35
CA GLY A 175 -10.44 21.74 14.75
C GLY A 175 -9.46 20.63 15.14
N SER A 176 -9.38 20.37 16.45
CA SER A 176 -8.47 19.39 17.03
C SER A 176 -8.66 17.98 16.45
N PHE A 177 -7.55 17.25 16.32
CA PHE A 177 -7.51 15.87 15.80
C PHE A 177 -8.21 14.86 16.74
N GLU A 178 -8.75 15.32 17.86
CA GLU A 178 -9.42 14.52 18.88
C GLU A 178 -10.96 14.55 18.73
N GLY A 179 -11.62 13.52 19.25
CA GLY A 179 -13.10 13.43 19.21
C GLY A 179 -13.70 13.15 17.82
N PRO A 180 -14.85 13.77 17.46
CA PRO A 180 -15.66 13.39 16.30
C PRO A 180 -14.97 13.70 14.94
N GLN A 181 -14.01 14.61 14.94
CA GLN A 181 -13.30 15.05 13.72
C GLN A 181 -12.21 14.07 13.30
N LYS A 182 -11.76 13.20 14.21
CA LYS A 182 -10.76 12.14 13.98
C LYS A 182 -11.10 11.25 12.79
N ALA A 183 -12.38 10.97 12.56
CA ALA A 183 -12.83 10.17 11.42
C ALA A 183 -12.55 10.86 10.08
N LYS A 184 -12.72 12.19 10.01
CA LYS A 184 -12.43 12.98 8.81
C LYS A 184 -10.92 13.07 8.57
N TYR A 185 -10.14 13.37 9.60
CA TYR A 185 -8.68 13.36 9.53
C TYR A 185 -8.13 12.02 9.03
N ARG A 186 -8.61 10.89 9.59
CA ARG A 186 -8.23 9.55 9.11
C ARG A 186 -8.56 9.34 7.63
N SER A 187 -9.71 9.83 7.17
CA SER A 187 -10.10 9.74 5.76
C SER A 187 -9.14 10.51 4.87
N PHE A 188 -8.75 11.73 5.25
CA PHE A 188 -7.80 12.55 4.48
C PHE A 188 -6.41 11.93 4.45
N LEU A 189 -5.89 11.52 5.62
CA LEU A 189 -4.59 10.85 5.72
C LEU A 189 -4.56 9.54 4.92
N PHE A 190 -5.66 8.77 4.94
CA PHE A 190 -5.78 7.54 4.15
C PHE A 190 -5.73 7.81 2.64
N ASN A 191 -6.48 8.81 2.16
CA ASN A 191 -6.49 9.17 0.74
C ASN A 191 -5.12 9.70 0.28
N MET A 192 -4.45 10.51 1.11
CA MET A 192 -3.10 11.00 0.83
C MET A 192 -2.06 9.87 0.80
N GLY A 193 -2.22 8.88 1.69
CA GLY A 193 -1.33 7.72 1.79
C GLY A 193 -1.57 6.61 0.76
N ASP A 194 -2.65 6.68 -0.04
CA ASP A 194 -3.02 5.62 -0.99
C ASP A 194 -2.05 5.57 -2.18
N SER A 195 -1.21 4.54 -2.25
CA SER A 195 -0.29 4.29 -3.36
C SER A 195 -0.96 4.27 -4.74
N SER A 196 -2.27 4.02 -4.79
CA SER A 196 -3.07 4.00 -6.02
C SER A 196 -3.43 5.40 -6.55
N ASN A 197 -3.08 6.47 -5.82
CA ASN A 197 -3.33 7.86 -6.19
C ASN A 197 -2.06 8.76 -6.09
N PRO A 198 -1.05 8.53 -6.94
CA PRO A 198 0.13 9.41 -7.01
C PRO A 198 -0.21 10.81 -7.51
N ASP A 199 -1.32 10.96 -8.25
CA ASP A 199 -1.77 12.21 -8.85
C ASP A 199 -2.21 13.23 -7.80
N LEU A 200 -3.03 12.79 -6.84
CA LEU A 200 -3.46 13.63 -5.72
C LEU A 200 -2.26 14.13 -4.89
N ARG A 201 -1.33 13.24 -4.55
CA ARG A 201 -0.14 13.63 -3.79
C ARG A 201 0.70 14.66 -4.54
N ARG A 202 0.92 14.46 -5.84
CA ARG A 202 1.69 15.38 -6.67
C ARG A 202 1.03 16.76 -6.75
N LYS A 203 -0.28 16.81 -6.95
CA LYS A 203 -1.05 18.06 -7.01
C LYS A 203 -0.98 18.84 -5.70
N VAL A 204 -1.07 18.14 -4.57
CA VAL A 204 -0.91 18.77 -3.24
C VAL A 204 0.53 19.25 -3.05
N LEU A 205 1.54 18.46 -3.43
CA LEU A 205 2.96 18.84 -3.28
C LEU A 205 3.33 20.08 -4.10
N PHE A 206 2.79 20.21 -5.31
CA PHE A 206 3.01 21.37 -6.18
C PHE A 206 2.09 22.56 -5.87
N GLY A 207 1.19 22.44 -4.89
CA GLY A 207 0.25 23.50 -4.53
C GLY A 207 -0.91 23.70 -5.50
N GLU A 208 -1.12 22.81 -6.47
CA GLU A 208 -2.30 22.82 -7.35
C GLU A 208 -3.59 22.53 -6.56
N ILE A 209 -3.48 21.77 -5.46
CA ILE A 209 -4.54 21.59 -4.47
C ILE A 209 -4.05 22.18 -3.15
N SER A 210 -4.66 23.28 -2.72
CA SER A 210 -4.38 23.87 -1.41
C SER A 210 -4.97 23.04 -0.27
N GLY A 211 -4.44 23.20 0.94
CA GLY A 211 -4.98 22.55 2.14
C GLY A 211 -6.46 22.86 2.38
N GLU A 212 -6.88 24.11 2.12
CA GLU A 212 -8.29 24.51 2.23
C GLU A 212 -9.19 23.79 1.23
N ARG A 213 -8.72 23.65 -0.02
CA ARG A 213 -9.44 22.90 -1.04
C ARG A 213 -9.51 21.42 -0.67
N LEU A 214 -8.42 20.85 -0.17
CA LEU A 214 -8.37 19.46 0.24
C LEU A 214 -9.43 19.13 1.31
N VAL A 215 -9.64 20.01 2.29
CA VAL A 215 -10.63 19.80 3.36
C VAL A 215 -12.08 19.91 2.86
N THR A 216 -12.33 20.72 1.84
CA THR A 216 -13.67 20.95 1.28
C THR A 216 -14.03 19.95 0.16
N MET A 217 -13.03 19.28 -0.42
CA MET A 217 -13.25 18.27 -1.47
C MET A 217 -14.03 17.06 -0.94
N LYS A 218 -14.91 16.54 -1.80
CA LYS A 218 -15.66 15.32 -1.49
C LYS A 218 -14.75 14.09 -1.61
N LYS A 219 -15.10 13.02 -0.91
CA LYS A 219 -14.32 11.76 -0.91
C LYS A 219 -14.15 11.18 -2.31
N GLU A 220 -15.15 11.38 -3.16
CA GLU A 220 -15.15 10.95 -4.55
C GLU A 220 -14.10 11.72 -5.36
N GLU A 221 -13.98 13.03 -5.16
CA GLU A 221 -13.03 13.89 -5.87
C GLU A 221 -11.57 13.68 -5.42
N MET A 222 -11.36 13.05 -4.26
CA MET A 222 -10.04 12.65 -3.77
C MET A 222 -9.64 11.23 -4.21
N ALA A 223 -10.55 10.46 -4.83
CA ALA A 223 -10.23 9.12 -5.30
C ALA A 223 -9.32 9.18 -6.55
N SER A 224 -8.62 8.09 -6.88
CA SER A 224 -7.84 8.01 -8.12
C SER A 224 -8.72 8.28 -9.34
N ASN A 225 -8.21 8.95 -10.38
CA ASN A 225 -8.96 9.28 -11.61
C ASN A 225 -9.72 8.06 -12.18
N LYS A 226 -9.12 6.87 -12.09
CA LYS A 226 -9.77 5.61 -12.49
C LYS A 226 -11.02 5.33 -11.66
N ILE A 227 -10.94 5.46 -10.34
CA ILE A 227 -12.07 5.24 -9.43
C ILE A 227 -13.14 6.32 -9.65
N GLN A 228 -12.74 7.57 -9.87
CA GLN A 228 -13.67 8.66 -10.17
C GLN A 228 -14.50 8.37 -11.43
N MET A 229 -13.84 7.97 -12.52
CA MET A 229 -14.52 7.61 -13.78
C MET A 229 -15.47 6.42 -13.60
N GLU A 230 -15.07 5.39 -12.85
CA GLU A 230 -15.93 4.23 -12.60
C GLU A 230 -17.15 4.59 -11.76
N VAL A 231 -16.98 5.39 -10.70
CA VAL A 231 -18.11 5.89 -9.89
C VAL A 231 -19.06 6.72 -10.73
N GLN A 232 -18.54 7.55 -11.64
CA GLN A 232 -19.35 8.37 -12.53
C GLN A 232 -20.16 7.51 -13.51
N LYS A 233 -19.53 6.51 -14.14
CA LYS A 233 -20.22 5.55 -15.03
C LYS A 233 -21.33 4.78 -14.33
N ILE A 234 -21.11 4.37 -13.07
CA ILE A 234 -22.14 3.69 -12.28
C ILE A 234 -23.33 4.62 -12.03
N LYS A 235 -23.08 5.89 -11.68
CA LYS A 235 -24.14 6.88 -11.46
C LYS A 235 -24.93 7.19 -12.73
N GLU A 236 -24.25 7.33 -13.86
CA GLU A 236 -24.89 7.55 -15.16
C GLU A 236 -25.76 6.36 -15.55
N ARG A 237 -25.23 5.14 -15.48
CA ARG A 237 -25.99 3.92 -15.76
C ARG A 237 -27.22 3.74 -14.85
N ALA A 238 -27.16 4.23 -13.61
CA ALA A 238 -28.30 4.21 -12.71
C ALA A 238 -29.38 5.22 -13.14
N ARG A 239 -28.99 6.43 -13.59
CA ARG A 239 -29.92 7.43 -14.13
C ARG A 239 -30.59 6.94 -15.41
N ASP A 240 -29.83 6.37 -16.34
CA ASP A 240 -30.37 5.88 -17.61
C ASP A 240 -31.38 4.74 -17.38
N LYS A 241 -31.11 3.86 -16.41
CA LYS A 241 -32.05 2.80 -16.02
C LYS A 241 -33.36 3.36 -15.47
N GLU A 242 -33.29 4.39 -14.65
CA GLU A 242 -34.48 5.02 -14.07
C GLU A 242 -35.29 5.78 -15.13
N GLU A 243 -34.62 6.53 -16.01
CA GLU A 243 -35.28 7.22 -17.12
C GLU A 243 -35.95 6.23 -18.07
N ASN A 244 -35.27 5.13 -18.41
CA ASN A 244 -35.86 4.07 -19.23
C ASN A 244 -37.04 3.37 -18.53
N ARG A 245 -36.96 3.18 -17.20
CA ARG A 245 -38.07 2.64 -16.40
C ARG A 245 -39.27 3.58 -16.40
N MET A 246 -39.07 4.88 -16.24
CA MET A 246 -40.12 5.89 -16.31
C MET A 246 -40.75 5.99 -17.71
N LYS A 247 -39.92 6.03 -18.77
CA LYS A 247 -40.41 6.03 -20.16
C LYS A 247 -41.23 4.79 -20.47
N SER A 248 -40.78 3.61 -20.02
CA SER A 248 -41.54 2.37 -20.17
C SER A 248 -42.89 2.46 -19.46
N MET A 249 -42.92 2.95 -18.22
CA MET A 249 -44.17 3.10 -17.45
C MET A 249 -45.15 4.08 -18.10
N MET A 250 -44.68 5.20 -18.67
CA MET A 250 -45.50 6.15 -19.41
C MET A 250 -46.08 5.55 -20.69
N MET A 251 -45.29 4.79 -21.46
CA MET A 251 -45.75 4.10 -22.67
C MET A 251 -46.89 3.10 -22.38
N PHE A 252 -46.80 2.36 -21.28
CA PHE A 252 -47.85 1.42 -20.87
C PHE A 252 -49.14 2.13 -20.41
N GLN A 253 -49.05 3.32 -19.79
CA GLN A 253 -50.22 4.13 -19.44
C GLN A 253 -50.91 4.72 -20.68
N SER A 254 -50.15 5.21 -21.67
CA SER A 254 -50.72 5.77 -22.90
C SER A 254 -51.39 4.72 -23.79
N GLY A 255 -50.88 3.48 -23.83
CA GLY A 255 -51.51 2.39 -24.57
C GLY A 255 -52.85 1.91 -24.01
N SER A 256 -53.07 2.03 -22.70
CA SER A 256 -54.34 1.68 -22.05
C SER A 256 -55.46 2.70 -22.30
N MET A 257 -55.10 3.94 -22.65
CA MET A 257 -56.04 5.06 -22.83
C MET A 257 -56.62 5.14 -24.25
N ILE A 258 -56.08 4.37 -25.20
CA ILE A 258 -56.49 4.37 -26.62
C ILE A 258 -57.50 3.24 -26.91
N MET A 259 -57.75 2.34 -25.94
CA MET A 259 -58.59 1.13 -26.10
C MET A 259 -59.97 1.23 -25.40
N THR A 260 -60.40 2.42 -24.98
CA THR A 260 -61.72 2.71 -24.39
C THR A 260 -62.42 3.80 -25.18
#